data_AF-A0A3P8QHS4-F1
#
_entry.id   AF-A0A3P8QHS4-F1
#
_cell.length_a   1.000
_cell.length_b   1.000
_cell.length_c   1.000
_cell.angle_alpha   90.00
_cell.angle_beta   90.00
_cell.angle_gamma   90.00
#
_symmetry.space_group_name_H-M   'P 1'
#
loop_
_entity.id
_entity.type
_entity.pdbx_description
1 polymer ?
#
loop_
_entity_poly.entity_id
_entity_poly.type
_entity_poly.pdbx_seq_one_letter_code
_entity_poly.pdbx_strand_id
1 'polypeptide(L)'
;AQRGAAICHDRLVNRGRRLYKRHLYQLNAEYIVLERVFLTFNCCEYAFLTASRKKLLKSITTNSSIILLEPIETPMTRFLSSFPDLSELFNHPMTELMSAVPDTPLNGLGMIPLDSYIEGLKMSKSYRHALNTLVSVCKGDIDGCPVILVCGTKNVGKSTFIRVLINTLLNYTASVDYLEGDLGQTEFTPAGCLSLLTVREPLLGPPFTHQQTPDHMIYYGQSSCNSDLGRYMESLKSLWCRRSQTREAPIIINTMGWVKGFGFKLLVDMIRFFPVSHVVQLSHSGVNQCPALTPDFLRTEDGFQTHPPAQTALDEFTESHSPPRIYSHISIQAEFQGVGSQGTAKHQRSDELRNLSLLAYLSQLQCPDPGPVRPLHSLTPYQVPHTAIALGVTHCDVVPSHMFHASNGSLVGLCCLAEKVPSKGGPVFLSQAPICPCVGFGLLRGIDMARGLYFLLTPVDPSVLRKVNCLLLGAISMPSCIFTTQPGIDGEMPYVTTDYSFDLTGAGKLRVFKGMTRPSFVYSSLC
;
A
#
# COMPACT_ATOMS: atom_id res chain seq x y z
N ALA A 1 -21.85 45.71 -30.54
CA ALA A 1 -23.27 45.96 -30.82
C ALA A 1 -24.01 44.63 -30.96
N GLN A 2 -25.28 44.63 -30.58
CA GLN A 2 -26.28 43.57 -30.51
C GLN A 2 -26.20 42.34 -31.46
N ARG A 3 -26.59 41.18 -30.87
CA ARG A 3 -27.59 40.16 -31.30
C ARG A 3 -27.31 39.15 -32.43
N GLY A 4 -27.77 37.91 -32.15
CA GLY A 4 -28.18 36.83 -33.08
C GLY A 4 -27.12 35.73 -33.24
N ALA A 5 -27.33 34.41 -33.18
CA ALA A 5 -28.49 33.50 -33.16
C ALA A 5 -28.00 32.18 -32.48
N ALA A 6 -28.67 31.54 -31.52
CA ALA A 6 -29.80 30.62 -31.63
C ALA A 6 -29.57 29.35 -32.52
N ILE A 7 -29.52 28.18 -31.85
CA ILE A 7 -30.22 26.89 -32.14
C ILE A 7 -29.38 25.59 -32.34
N CYS A 8 -29.77 24.59 -31.53
CA CYS A 8 -29.64 23.11 -31.60
C CYS A 8 -28.25 22.43 -31.47
N HIS A 9 -28.06 21.34 -30.71
CA HIS A 9 -28.99 20.30 -30.28
C HIS A 9 -28.46 19.54 -29.04
N ASP A 10 -29.36 19.29 -28.08
CA ASP A 10 -29.24 18.31 -27.00
C ASP A 10 -28.90 16.89 -27.50
N ARG A 11 -28.03 16.18 -26.77
CA ARG A 11 -28.27 14.84 -26.14
C ARG A 11 -26.94 14.16 -25.79
N LEU A 12 -26.57 14.17 -24.50
CA LEU A 12 -25.88 13.09 -23.78
C LEU A 12 -25.63 13.51 -22.32
N VAL A 13 -26.72 13.76 -21.58
CA VAL A 13 -26.70 13.89 -20.13
C VAL A 13 -27.55 12.77 -19.55
N ASN A 14 -26.91 11.70 -19.09
CA ASN A 14 -27.26 10.92 -17.91
C ASN A 14 -26.43 9.64 -17.83
N ARG A 15 -25.35 9.68 -17.04
CA ARG A 15 -24.90 8.60 -16.15
C ARG A 15 -23.74 9.13 -15.31
N GLY A 16 -23.92 9.10 -13.99
CA GLY A 16 -23.03 9.70 -13.00
C GLY A 16 -21.57 9.30 -13.20
N ARG A 17 -20.76 10.27 -13.61
CA ARG A 17 -19.31 10.28 -13.46
C ARG A 17 -18.99 11.43 -12.51
N ARG A 18 -18.34 11.16 -11.38
CA ARG A 18 -17.51 12.17 -10.72
C ARG A 18 -16.30 12.39 -11.63
N LEU A 19 -16.51 13.19 -12.67
CA LEU A 19 -15.49 13.62 -13.61
C LEU A 19 -14.61 14.65 -12.92
N TYR A 20 -13.30 14.48 -13.09
CA TYR A 20 -12.31 15.54 -13.07
C TYR A 20 -12.89 16.86 -13.58
N LYS A 21 -13.01 17.85 -12.69
CA LYS A 21 -13.33 19.22 -13.09
C LYS A 21 -12.05 19.83 -13.68
N ARG A 22 -11.89 19.76 -15.00
CA ARG A 22 -11.03 20.70 -15.73
C ARG A 22 -11.65 22.10 -15.55
N HIS A 23 -10.91 23.03 -14.97
CA HIS A 23 -11.29 24.44 -14.95
C HIS A 23 -10.52 25.15 -16.05
N LEU A 24 -11.22 25.47 -17.14
CA LEU A 24 -10.75 26.34 -18.20
C LEU A 24 -11.04 27.78 -17.76
N TYR A 25 -10.00 28.57 -17.50
CA TYR A 25 -10.14 30.00 -17.26
C TYR A 25 -9.82 30.77 -18.54
N GLN A 26 -10.69 31.72 -18.88
CA GLN A 26 -10.55 32.56 -20.07
C GLN A 26 -9.84 33.87 -19.69
N LEU A 27 -8.60 34.03 -20.15
CA LEU A 27 -7.91 35.32 -20.20
C LEU A 27 -7.47 35.50 -21.64
N ASN A 28 -8.17 36.39 -22.36
CA ASN A 28 -7.92 36.81 -23.75
C ASN A 28 -7.43 35.69 -24.70
N ALA A 29 -8.40 35.05 -25.33
CA ALA A 29 -8.29 34.24 -26.56
C ALA A 29 -7.47 32.94 -26.56
N GLU A 30 -6.92 32.46 -25.44
CA GLU A 30 -6.33 31.10 -25.38
C GLU A 30 -6.75 30.33 -24.11
N TYR A 31 -7.06 29.05 -24.29
CA TYR A 31 -7.43 28.13 -23.21
C TYR A 31 -6.16 27.60 -22.53
N ILE A 32 -5.89 28.00 -21.30
CA ILE A 32 -4.83 27.41 -20.47
C ILE A 32 -5.35 26.13 -19.83
N VAL A 33 -4.71 25.00 -20.14
CA VAL A 33 -4.96 23.71 -19.47
C VAL A 33 -4.11 23.67 -18.21
N LEU A 34 -4.74 23.80 -17.03
CA LEU A 34 -4.10 23.53 -15.75
C LEU A 34 -4.22 22.03 -15.44
N GLU A 35 -3.11 21.31 -15.47
CA GLU A 35 -3.02 19.96 -14.89
C GLU A 35 -2.73 20.08 -13.39
N ARG A 36 -3.58 19.46 -12.56
CA ARG A 36 -3.33 19.33 -11.13
C ARG A 36 -2.23 18.29 -10.93
N VAL A 37 -1.04 18.74 -10.55
CA VAL A 37 0.03 17.86 -10.09
C VAL A 37 0.04 17.90 -8.56
N PHE A 38 -0.25 16.77 -7.92
CA PHE A 38 -0.13 16.65 -6.48
C PHE A 38 1.36 16.47 -6.13
N LEU A 39 1.97 17.52 -5.58
CA LEU A 39 3.31 17.47 -5.00
C LEU A 39 3.23 18.13 -3.60
N THR A 40 3.99 17.57 -2.66
CA THR A 40 3.98 17.90 -1.24
C THR A 40 4.68 19.24 -0.99
N PHE A 41 4.00 20.28 -0.48
CA PHE A 41 4.66 21.54 -0.10
C PHE A 41 4.10 22.14 1.19
N ASN A 42 5.02 22.62 2.03
CA ASN A 42 4.73 23.67 3.01
C ASN A 42 5.11 25.01 2.37
N CYS A 43 4.14 25.70 1.77
CA CYS A 43 4.38 27.04 1.27
C CYS A 43 4.42 28.01 2.45
N CYS A 44 5.60 28.54 2.77
CA CYS A 44 5.67 29.84 3.43
C CYS A 44 5.03 30.88 2.50
N GLU A 45 4.11 31.70 3.01
CA GLU A 45 3.50 32.82 2.28
C GLU A 45 4.58 33.84 1.86
N TYR A 46 5.29 33.57 0.76
CA TYR A 46 6.06 34.59 0.08
C TYR A 46 5.15 35.32 -0.88
N ALA A 47 4.58 36.42 -0.40
CA ALA A 47 3.91 37.40 -1.22
C ALA A 47 4.88 37.87 -2.31
N PHE A 48 4.71 37.37 -3.55
CA PHE A 48 5.36 37.98 -4.71
C PHE A 48 5.03 39.48 -4.72
N LEU A 49 6.03 40.31 -4.42
CA LEU A 49 5.97 41.77 -4.55
C LEU A 49 5.29 42.12 -5.89
N THR A 50 4.34 43.04 -5.84
CA THR A 50 3.46 43.42 -6.97
C THR A 50 4.21 43.79 -8.24
N ALA A 51 5.45 44.28 -8.12
CA ALA A 51 6.36 44.59 -9.21
C ALA A 51 6.84 43.35 -9.99
N SER A 52 7.10 42.23 -9.30
CA SER A 52 7.57 40.97 -9.88
C SER A 52 6.48 40.26 -10.69
N ARG A 53 5.21 40.38 -10.27
CA ARG A 53 4.06 39.81 -11.00
C ARG A 53 3.87 40.43 -12.39
N LYS A 54 4.00 41.76 -12.52
CA LYS A 54 3.86 42.46 -13.82
C LYS A 54 4.98 42.11 -14.79
N LYS A 55 6.19 41.81 -14.30
CA LYS A 55 7.33 41.40 -15.12
C LYS A 55 7.19 39.95 -15.59
N LEU A 56 6.71 39.07 -14.70
CA LEU A 56 6.41 37.67 -15.02
C LEU A 56 5.29 37.53 -16.06
N LEU A 57 4.21 38.31 -15.92
CA LEU A 57 3.09 38.32 -16.88
C LEU A 57 3.53 38.78 -18.28
N LYS A 58 4.58 39.60 -18.39
CA LYS A 58 5.17 40.02 -19.69
C LYS A 58 6.06 38.95 -20.33
N SER A 59 6.57 37.99 -19.55
CA SER A 59 7.39 36.88 -20.06
C SER A 59 6.58 35.63 -20.42
N ILE A 60 5.30 35.59 -20.06
CA ILE A 60 4.39 34.51 -20.44
C ILE A 60 4.07 34.66 -21.93
N THR A 61 4.40 33.62 -22.68
CA THR A 61 4.08 33.47 -24.11
C THR A 61 3.00 32.41 -24.29
N THR A 62 2.48 32.29 -25.51
CA THR A 62 1.52 31.23 -25.90
C THR A 62 2.08 29.81 -25.70
N ASN A 63 3.41 29.67 -25.58
CA ASN A 63 4.09 28.39 -25.33
C ASN A 63 4.43 28.17 -23.84
N SER A 64 3.95 29.04 -22.95
CA SER A 64 4.21 28.93 -21.52
C SER A 64 3.22 27.99 -20.85
N SER A 65 3.70 27.15 -19.92
CA SER A 65 2.87 26.34 -19.03
C SER A 65 2.83 26.96 -17.65
N ILE A 66 1.65 27.02 -17.04
CA ILE A 66 1.46 27.50 -15.67
C ILE A 66 1.17 26.29 -14.80
N ILE A 67 1.96 26.10 -13.74
CA ILE A 67 1.75 25.04 -12.76
C ILE A 67 1.27 25.71 -11.47
N LEU A 68 0.12 25.30 -10.96
CA LEU A 68 -0.40 25.71 -9.66
C LEU A 68 -0.04 24.63 -8.64
N LEU A 69 0.68 25.01 -7.58
CA LEU A 69 1.02 24.14 -6.46
C LEU A 69 0.19 24.57 -5.25
N GLU A 70 -0.42 23.60 -4.57
CA GLU A 70 -1.25 23.82 -3.38
C GLU A 70 -0.64 23.04 -2.20
N PRO A 71 -0.67 23.58 -0.97
CA PRO A 71 -0.20 22.85 0.21
C PRO A 71 -0.97 21.54 0.41
N ILE A 72 -0.26 20.49 0.81
CA ILE A 72 -0.83 19.15 0.99
C ILE A 72 -1.40 18.94 2.41
N GLU A 73 -2.34 19.79 2.80
CA GLU A 73 -3.01 19.62 4.08
C GLU A 73 -4.18 18.65 3.94
N THR A 74 -4.04 17.46 4.54
CA THR A 74 -5.04 16.40 4.53
C THR A 74 -5.24 15.88 5.95
N PRO A 75 -6.35 15.17 6.25
CA PRO A 75 -6.51 14.50 7.54
C PRO A 75 -5.36 13.53 7.82
N MET A 76 -4.82 12.88 6.78
CA MET A 76 -3.67 11.98 6.88
C MET A 76 -2.40 12.71 7.30
N THR A 77 -2.04 13.81 6.63
CA THR A 77 -0.81 14.55 6.96
C THR A 77 -0.89 15.12 8.36
N ARG A 78 -2.03 15.71 8.76
CA ARG A 78 -2.28 16.17 10.14
C ARG A 78 -2.16 15.04 11.16
N PHE A 79 -2.81 13.90 10.91
CA PHE A 79 -2.79 12.75 11.82
C PHE A 79 -1.37 12.21 12.02
N LEU A 80 -0.63 11.99 10.93
CA LEU A 80 0.74 11.50 11.00
C LEU A 80 1.67 12.51 11.70
N SER A 81 1.57 13.80 11.39
CA SER A 81 2.36 14.85 12.05
C SER A 81 2.01 15.05 13.53
N SER A 82 0.87 14.56 14.01
CA SER A 82 0.51 14.61 15.44
C SER A 82 1.38 13.69 16.32
N PHE A 83 2.06 12.71 15.72
CA PHE A 83 2.99 11.84 16.44
C PHE A 83 4.38 12.49 16.50
N PRO A 84 5.00 12.63 17.69
CA PRO A 84 6.30 13.31 17.83
C PRO A 84 7.40 12.74 16.92
N ASP A 85 7.47 11.41 16.77
CA ASP A 85 8.47 10.76 15.91
C ASP A 85 8.28 11.03 14.41
N LEU A 86 7.08 11.48 14.01
CA LEU A 86 6.66 11.70 12.63
C LEU A 86 6.37 13.19 12.33
N SER A 87 6.57 14.10 13.28
CA SER A 87 6.28 15.54 13.12
C SER A 87 7.04 16.16 11.95
N GLU A 88 8.25 15.64 11.68
CA GLU A 88 9.11 16.05 10.57
C GLU A 88 8.91 15.23 9.29
N LEU A 89 7.97 14.26 9.25
CA LEU A 89 7.80 13.38 8.09
C LEU A 89 7.52 14.12 6.77
N PHE A 90 6.83 15.27 6.86
CA PHE A 90 6.49 16.12 5.71
C PHE A 90 7.26 17.45 5.71
N ASN A 91 8.20 17.63 6.63
CA ASN A 91 9.01 18.83 6.75
C ASN A 91 10.45 18.53 6.34
N HIS A 92 11.14 19.53 5.79
CA HIS A 92 12.57 19.42 5.55
C HIS A 92 13.34 19.54 6.88
N PRO A 93 14.39 18.74 7.10
CA PRO A 93 15.33 18.99 8.18
C PRO A 93 15.89 20.41 8.04
N MET A 94 15.84 21.21 9.12
CA MET A 94 16.29 22.61 9.09
C MET A 94 17.72 22.77 8.55
N THR A 95 18.56 21.75 8.71
CA THR A 95 19.93 21.68 8.20
C THR A 95 20.02 21.68 6.66
N GLU A 96 19.09 21.03 5.96
CA GLU A 96 19.04 21.02 4.49
C GLU A 96 18.48 22.33 3.93
N LEU A 97 17.58 22.97 4.69
CA LEU A 97 17.08 24.31 4.37
C LEU A 97 18.21 25.36 4.41
N MET A 98 19.17 25.19 5.32
CA MET A 98 20.32 26.09 5.49
C MET A 98 21.36 25.97 4.37
N SER A 99 21.41 24.83 3.66
CA SER A 99 22.28 24.60 2.50
C SER A 99 21.62 24.95 1.16
N ALA A 100 20.36 25.39 1.17
CA ALA A 100 19.60 25.72 -0.03
C ALA A 100 20.22 26.90 -0.80
N VAL A 101 20.36 26.76 -2.12
CA VAL A 101 20.78 27.86 -2.99
C VAL A 101 19.63 28.88 -3.11
N PRO A 102 19.75 30.13 -2.61
CA PRO A 102 18.60 31.02 -2.43
C PRO A 102 17.91 31.57 -3.69
N ASP A 103 18.44 31.35 -4.89
CA ASP A 103 18.04 32.07 -6.10
C ASP A 103 17.33 31.23 -7.18
N THR A 104 16.39 30.35 -6.80
CA THR A 104 15.48 29.75 -7.79
C THR A 104 14.03 30.20 -7.59
N PRO A 105 13.24 30.40 -8.67
CA PRO A 105 11.80 30.64 -8.56
C PRO A 105 11.05 29.54 -7.79
N LEU A 106 11.68 28.36 -7.69
CA LEU A 106 11.18 27.19 -6.98
C LEU A 106 11.33 27.33 -5.45
N ASN A 107 12.30 28.09 -4.96
CA ASN A 107 12.46 28.34 -3.52
C ASN A 107 11.23 29.03 -2.91
N GLY A 108 10.62 29.97 -3.65
CA GLY A 108 9.38 30.64 -3.24
C GLY A 108 8.16 29.71 -3.19
N LEU A 109 8.28 28.49 -3.73
CA LEU A 109 7.29 27.42 -3.68
C LEU A 109 7.62 26.36 -2.60
N GLY A 110 8.69 26.57 -1.82
CA GLY A 110 9.21 25.59 -0.86
C GLY A 110 10.02 24.46 -1.51
N MET A 111 10.34 24.57 -2.81
CA MET A 111 11.21 23.62 -3.50
C MET A 111 12.66 24.05 -3.36
N ILE A 112 13.40 23.30 -2.56
CA ILE A 112 14.82 23.53 -2.33
C ILE A 112 15.61 22.57 -3.21
N PRO A 113 16.49 23.06 -4.10
CA PRO A 113 17.43 22.17 -4.76
C PRO A 113 18.31 21.53 -3.69
N LEU A 114 18.16 20.22 -3.52
CA LEU A 114 19.01 19.44 -2.64
C LEU A 114 20.44 19.44 -3.19
N ASP A 115 21.41 19.38 -2.28
CA ASP A 115 22.81 19.42 -2.60
C ASP A 115 23.22 18.20 -3.48
N SER A 116 24.27 18.37 -4.27
CA SER A 116 24.61 17.53 -5.45
C SER A 116 24.81 16.02 -5.20
N TYR A 117 24.85 15.57 -3.95
CA TYR A 117 25.03 14.17 -3.56
C TYR A 117 23.72 13.37 -3.45
N ILE A 118 22.54 14.01 -3.49
CA ILE A 118 21.25 13.30 -3.45
C ILE A 118 20.83 12.95 -4.89
N GLU A 119 21.15 11.73 -5.34
CA GLU A 119 20.63 11.21 -6.61
C GLU A 119 19.11 11.00 -6.51
N GLY A 120 18.34 11.62 -7.42
CA GLY A 120 16.91 11.38 -7.56
C GLY A 120 16.58 9.98 -8.11
N LEU A 121 15.34 9.78 -8.59
CA LEU A 121 14.95 8.52 -9.22
C LEU A 121 15.79 8.22 -10.46
N LYS A 122 16.58 7.14 -10.40
CA LYS A 122 17.49 6.71 -11.47
C LYS A 122 16.90 5.54 -12.25
N MET A 123 16.89 5.66 -13.57
CA MET A 123 16.39 4.63 -14.50
C MET A 123 17.53 4.13 -15.37
N SER A 124 17.94 2.86 -15.17
CA SER A 124 18.96 2.20 -16.00
C SER A 124 18.49 2.05 -17.46
N LYS A 125 19.40 1.71 -18.37
CA LYS A 125 19.05 1.46 -19.78
C LYS A 125 18.08 0.29 -19.92
N SER A 126 18.31 -0.79 -19.18
CA SER A 126 17.44 -1.97 -19.16
C SER A 126 16.05 -1.65 -18.59
N TYR A 127 15.99 -0.81 -17.55
CA TYR A 127 14.73 -0.29 -17.02
C TYR A 127 13.93 0.44 -18.11
N ARG A 128 14.54 1.42 -18.79
CA ARG A 128 13.86 2.23 -19.82
C ARG A 128 13.40 1.37 -20.99
N HIS A 129 14.21 0.41 -21.41
CA HIS A 129 13.84 -0.55 -22.43
C HIS A 129 12.63 -1.38 -22.02
N ALA A 130 12.64 -1.96 -20.82
CA ALA A 130 11.53 -2.73 -20.28
C ALA A 130 10.23 -1.90 -20.20
N LEU A 131 10.30 -0.67 -19.70
CA LEU A 131 9.16 0.24 -19.63
C LEU A 131 8.57 0.51 -21.02
N ASN A 132 9.41 0.86 -21.99
CA ASN A 132 8.95 1.13 -23.36
C ASN A 132 8.30 -0.09 -24.02
N THR A 133 8.89 -1.29 -23.84
CA THR A 133 8.35 -2.55 -24.35
C THR A 133 6.98 -2.86 -23.74
N LEU A 134 6.82 -2.73 -22.42
CA LEU A 134 5.54 -3.00 -21.77
C LEU A 134 4.47 -1.99 -22.15
N VAL A 135 4.85 -0.71 -22.30
CA VAL A 135 3.93 0.35 -22.74
C VAL A 135 3.50 0.12 -24.19
N SER A 136 4.41 -0.28 -25.09
CA SER A 136 4.03 -0.60 -26.48
C SER A 136 3.11 -1.80 -26.56
N VAL A 137 3.37 -2.84 -25.74
CA VAL A 137 2.51 -4.02 -25.60
C VAL A 137 1.11 -3.63 -25.11
N CYS A 138 1.00 -2.78 -24.10
CA CYS A 138 -0.31 -2.37 -23.57
C CYS A 138 -1.06 -1.37 -24.46
N LYS A 139 -0.38 -0.74 -25.42
CA LYS A 139 -0.99 0.14 -26.44
C LYS A 139 -1.45 -0.61 -27.67
N GLY A 140 -0.81 -1.73 -27.99
CA GLY A 140 -1.10 -2.49 -29.20
C GLY A 140 -2.38 -3.28 -29.09
N ASP A 141 -2.98 -3.58 -30.25
CA ASP A 141 -4.12 -4.50 -30.38
C ASP A 141 -3.61 -5.95 -30.29
N ILE A 142 -3.16 -6.36 -29.10
CA ILE A 142 -2.83 -7.76 -28.83
C ILE A 142 -4.14 -8.51 -28.57
N ASP A 143 -4.26 -9.74 -29.05
CA ASP A 143 -5.34 -10.66 -28.67
C ASP A 143 -5.27 -10.91 -27.15
N GLY A 144 -6.04 -10.11 -26.40
CA GLY A 144 -6.17 -10.18 -24.96
C GLY A 144 -5.39 -9.12 -24.18
N CYS A 145 -5.65 -9.11 -22.88
CA CYS A 145 -5.12 -8.13 -21.96
C CYS A 145 -3.73 -8.55 -21.41
N PRO A 146 -2.69 -7.70 -21.46
CA PRO A 146 -1.40 -8.01 -20.88
C PRO A 146 -1.49 -8.32 -19.38
N VAL A 147 -0.92 -9.46 -19.00
CA VAL A 147 -0.72 -9.90 -17.62
C VAL A 147 0.77 -9.85 -17.31
N ILE A 148 1.18 -8.89 -16.50
CA ILE A 148 2.58 -8.54 -16.23
C ILE A 148 2.91 -8.94 -14.80
N LEU A 149 3.74 -9.96 -14.61
CA LEU A 149 4.23 -10.37 -13.29
C LEU A 149 5.59 -9.73 -13.01
N VAL A 150 5.73 -9.03 -11.88
CA VAL A 150 6.97 -8.35 -11.49
C VAL A 150 7.60 -9.04 -10.29
N CYS A 151 8.83 -9.53 -10.46
CA CYS A 151 9.56 -10.30 -9.47
C CYS A 151 11.02 -9.84 -9.32
N GLY A 152 11.67 -10.31 -8.25
CA GLY A 152 13.03 -9.91 -7.89
C GLY A 152 13.22 -9.87 -6.37
N THR A 153 14.46 -9.78 -5.92
CA THR A 153 14.78 -9.85 -4.48
C THR A 153 14.28 -8.62 -3.72
N LYS A 154 14.45 -8.61 -2.40
CA LYS A 154 14.11 -7.42 -1.60
C LYS A 154 15.01 -6.24 -2.01
N ASN A 155 14.46 -5.03 -1.96
CA ASN A 155 15.19 -3.77 -2.18
C ASN A 155 15.83 -3.59 -3.57
N VAL A 156 15.33 -4.27 -4.61
CA VAL A 156 15.79 -4.06 -6.01
C VAL A 156 14.97 -3.03 -6.80
N GLY A 157 13.98 -2.40 -6.16
CA GLY A 157 13.15 -1.37 -6.79
C GLY A 157 11.87 -1.87 -7.48
N LYS A 158 11.34 -3.05 -7.11
CA LYS A 158 10.10 -3.60 -7.68
C LYS A 158 8.92 -2.63 -7.58
N SER A 159 8.60 -2.15 -6.38
CA SER A 159 7.49 -1.22 -6.16
C SER A 159 7.70 0.10 -6.92
N THR A 160 8.94 0.60 -6.99
CA THR A 160 9.29 1.77 -7.79
C THR A 160 9.04 1.55 -9.27
N PHE A 161 9.46 0.40 -9.82
CA PHE A 161 9.19 0.03 -11.22
C PHE A 161 7.69 -0.06 -11.50
N ILE A 162 6.94 -0.73 -10.63
CA ILE A 162 5.50 -0.88 -10.73
C ILE A 162 4.80 0.49 -10.75
N ARG A 163 5.14 1.41 -9.84
CA ARG A 163 4.54 2.76 -9.79
C ARG A 163 4.80 3.53 -11.08
N VAL A 164 6.03 3.53 -11.58
CA VAL A 164 6.37 4.21 -12.83
C VAL A 164 5.65 3.56 -14.01
N LEU A 165 5.55 2.24 -14.06
CA LEU A 165 4.81 1.51 -15.09
C LEU A 165 3.32 1.90 -15.07
N ILE A 166 2.67 1.85 -13.89
CA ILE A 166 1.27 2.26 -13.72
C ILE A 166 1.07 3.71 -14.19
N ASN A 167 1.88 4.64 -13.69
CA ASN A 167 1.76 6.06 -14.05
C ASN A 167 1.95 6.28 -15.55
N THR A 168 2.87 5.55 -16.18
CA THR A 168 3.08 5.63 -17.63
C THR A 168 1.90 5.04 -18.40
N LEU A 169 1.34 3.91 -17.97
CA LEU A 169 0.19 3.26 -18.61
C LEU A 169 -1.10 4.08 -18.49
N LEU A 170 -1.30 4.81 -17.39
CA LEU A 170 -2.47 5.68 -17.19
C LEU A 170 -2.52 6.87 -18.16
N ASN A 171 -1.43 7.16 -18.89
CA ASN A 171 -1.46 8.13 -19.99
C ASN A 171 -2.14 7.58 -21.26
N TYR A 172 -2.33 6.27 -21.35
CA TYR A 172 -2.80 5.58 -22.56
C TYR A 172 -4.00 4.66 -22.31
N THR A 173 -4.27 4.34 -21.05
CA THR A 173 -5.35 3.45 -20.63
C THR A 173 -6.17 4.12 -19.54
N ALA A 174 -7.46 3.79 -19.46
CA ALA A 174 -8.34 4.38 -18.44
C ALA A 174 -8.08 3.84 -17.02
N SER A 175 -7.44 2.66 -16.92
CA SER A 175 -7.16 2.01 -15.65
C SER A 175 -6.17 0.85 -15.81
N VAL A 176 -5.47 0.52 -14.74
CA VAL A 176 -4.59 -0.65 -14.63
C VAL A 176 -5.06 -1.51 -13.46
N ASP A 177 -5.29 -2.79 -13.69
CA ASP A 177 -5.57 -3.73 -12.60
C ASP A 177 -4.29 -4.06 -11.86
N TYR A 178 -4.39 -4.26 -10.55
CA TYR A 178 -3.25 -4.55 -9.70
C TYR A 178 -3.58 -5.70 -8.75
N LEU A 179 -2.81 -6.79 -8.85
CA LEU A 179 -2.87 -7.93 -7.94
C LEU A 179 -1.66 -7.88 -7.00
N GLU A 180 -1.94 -7.68 -5.72
CA GLU A 180 -0.96 -7.62 -4.65
C GLU A 180 -0.66 -9.02 -4.10
N GLY A 181 0.58 -9.46 -4.29
CA GLY A 181 1.13 -10.68 -3.71
C GLY A 181 2.15 -10.45 -2.59
N ASP A 182 2.61 -9.22 -2.33
CA ASP A 182 3.55 -8.94 -1.25
C ASP A 182 2.84 -8.63 0.08
N LEU A 183 2.78 -9.63 0.96
CA LEU A 183 2.21 -9.49 2.30
C LEU A 183 2.95 -8.49 3.20
N GLY A 184 4.24 -8.25 2.96
CA GLY A 184 5.11 -7.49 3.84
C GLY A 184 5.23 -6.02 3.50
N GLN A 185 5.12 -5.67 2.22
CA GLN A 185 5.22 -4.32 1.69
C GLN A 185 4.16 -4.10 0.61
N THR A 186 2.91 -4.05 1.05
CA THR A 186 1.74 -3.78 0.21
C THR A 186 1.73 -2.35 -0.33
N GLU A 187 1.19 -2.14 -1.53
CA GLU A 187 1.16 -0.81 -2.17
C GLU A 187 -0.06 0.04 -1.76
N PHE A 188 -1.25 -0.57 -1.59
CA PHE A 188 -2.52 0.15 -1.41
C PHE A 188 -3.23 -0.10 -0.08
N THR A 189 -2.78 -1.08 0.68
CA THR A 189 -3.39 -1.50 1.95
C THR A 189 -2.34 -1.51 3.06
N PRO A 190 -2.74 -1.60 4.34
CA PRO A 190 -1.88 -2.10 5.40
C PRO A 190 -1.35 -3.50 5.06
N ALA A 191 -0.22 -3.85 5.68
CA ALA A 191 0.44 -5.14 5.48
C ALA A 191 -0.41 -6.33 5.96
N GLY A 192 -0.06 -7.52 5.48
CA GLY A 192 -0.73 -8.77 5.80
C GLY A 192 -1.96 -9.05 4.95
N CYS A 193 -2.08 -8.39 3.78
CA CYS A 193 -3.19 -8.58 2.86
C CYS A 193 -2.71 -8.98 1.46
N LEU A 194 -3.57 -9.75 0.81
CA LEU A 194 -3.54 -9.97 -0.64
C LEU A 194 -4.76 -9.27 -1.20
N SER A 195 -4.62 -8.60 -2.34
CA SER A 195 -5.72 -7.80 -2.88
C SER A 195 -5.70 -7.68 -4.39
N LEU A 196 -6.87 -7.45 -4.96
CA LEU A 196 -7.08 -7.08 -6.35
C LEU A 196 -7.80 -5.74 -6.37
N LEU A 197 -7.22 -4.73 -7.04
CA LEU A 197 -7.83 -3.43 -7.20
C LEU A 197 -7.62 -2.85 -8.59
N THR A 198 -8.44 -1.86 -8.93
CA THR A 198 -8.35 -1.08 -10.16
C THR A 198 -7.72 0.28 -9.89
N VAL A 199 -6.51 0.51 -10.39
CA VAL A 199 -5.84 1.81 -10.30
C VAL A 199 -6.30 2.71 -11.43
N ARG A 200 -6.74 3.92 -11.09
CA ARG A 200 -7.23 4.93 -12.05
C ARG A 200 -6.48 6.25 -11.96
N GLU A 201 -5.67 6.43 -10.92
CA GLU A 201 -4.99 7.69 -10.61
C GLU A 201 -3.48 7.46 -10.45
N PRO A 202 -2.64 8.44 -10.83
CA PRO A 202 -1.20 8.34 -10.66
C PRO A 202 -0.77 8.16 -9.20
N LEU A 203 0.25 7.33 -9.00
CA LEU A 203 0.88 7.03 -7.71
C LEU A 203 2.11 7.93 -7.54
N LEU A 204 1.97 9.01 -6.77
CA LEU A 204 2.99 10.07 -6.65
C LEU A 204 3.66 10.11 -5.27
N GLY A 205 3.68 8.99 -4.55
CA GLY A 205 4.30 8.91 -3.22
C GLY A 205 4.63 7.48 -2.77
N PRO A 206 5.04 7.31 -1.51
CA PRO A 206 5.16 6.00 -0.85
C PRO A 206 3.78 5.40 -0.52
N PRO A 207 3.66 4.08 -0.26
CA PRO A 207 2.37 3.39 -0.09
C PRO A 207 1.39 4.06 0.88
N PHE A 208 1.89 4.63 1.97
CA PHE A 208 1.04 5.28 2.97
C PHE A 208 0.30 6.52 2.44
N THR A 209 0.71 7.14 1.32
CA THR A 209 0.07 8.35 0.78
C THR A 209 -1.16 8.08 -0.08
N HIS A 210 -1.43 6.82 -0.42
CA HIS A 210 -2.50 6.44 -1.35
C HIS A 210 -3.16 5.12 -0.95
N GLN A 211 -3.45 4.97 0.34
CA GLN A 211 -4.24 3.85 0.85
C GLN A 211 -5.63 3.84 0.20
N GLN A 212 -6.06 2.70 -0.33
CA GLN A 212 -7.34 2.53 -1.02
C GLN A 212 -8.04 1.25 -0.57
N THR A 213 -9.38 1.25 -0.64
CA THR A 213 -10.15 0.01 -0.44
C THR A 213 -10.11 -0.81 -1.73
N PRO A 214 -9.56 -2.04 -1.72
CA PRO A 214 -9.51 -2.87 -2.91
C PRO A 214 -10.89 -3.35 -3.37
N ASP A 215 -11.01 -3.72 -4.65
CA ASP A 215 -12.23 -4.35 -5.19
C ASP A 215 -12.47 -5.71 -4.48
N HIS A 216 -11.38 -6.46 -4.27
CA HIS A 216 -11.36 -7.70 -3.50
C HIS A 216 -10.09 -7.77 -2.64
N MET A 217 -10.24 -8.18 -1.38
CA MET A 217 -9.11 -8.34 -0.46
C MET A 217 -9.29 -9.59 0.39
N ILE A 218 -8.19 -10.25 0.73
CA ILE A 218 -8.12 -11.36 1.68
C ILE A 218 -7.14 -10.96 2.77
N TYR A 219 -7.61 -10.97 4.02
CA TYR A 219 -6.75 -10.76 5.18
C TYR A 219 -6.00 -12.05 5.50
N TYR A 220 -4.71 -12.07 5.20
CA TYR A 220 -3.81 -13.17 5.55
C TYR A 220 -3.34 -13.02 7.02
N GLY A 221 -3.16 -11.78 7.46
CA GLY A 221 -2.85 -11.42 8.85
C GLY A 221 -1.39 -11.60 9.24
N GLN A 222 -0.48 -11.92 8.33
CA GLN A 222 0.96 -12.02 8.59
C GLN A 222 1.73 -11.34 7.46
N SER A 223 2.90 -10.79 7.75
CA SER A 223 3.77 -10.11 6.76
C SER A 223 4.60 -11.09 5.90
N SER A 224 4.34 -12.38 6.03
CA SER A 224 5.06 -13.49 5.42
C SER A 224 4.12 -14.70 5.29
N CYS A 225 4.27 -15.49 4.23
CA CYS A 225 3.51 -16.71 4.01
C CYS A 225 4.18 -17.99 4.54
N ASN A 226 5.29 -17.87 5.29
CA ASN A 226 6.07 -19.04 5.77
C ASN A 226 5.25 -20.07 6.53
N SER A 227 4.20 -19.63 7.22
CA SER A 227 3.33 -20.47 8.03
C SER A 227 2.38 -21.33 7.21
N ASP A 228 1.97 -20.88 6.01
CA ASP A 228 1.00 -21.59 5.17
C ASP A 228 1.10 -21.16 3.69
N LEU A 229 2.00 -21.81 2.97
CA LEU A 229 2.24 -21.56 1.54
C LEU A 229 1.02 -21.93 0.67
N GLY A 230 0.26 -22.96 1.09
CA GLY A 230 -0.93 -23.42 0.38
C GLY A 230 -2.03 -22.37 0.41
N ARG A 231 -2.36 -21.87 1.61
CA ARG A 231 -3.32 -20.79 1.80
C ARG A 231 -2.94 -19.52 1.04
N TYR A 232 -1.65 -19.16 0.99
CA TYR A 232 -1.19 -18.02 0.21
C TYR A 232 -1.53 -18.17 -1.28
N MET A 233 -1.23 -19.34 -1.87
CA MET A 233 -1.54 -19.60 -3.29
C MET A 233 -3.05 -19.69 -3.56
N GLU A 234 -3.81 -20.34 -2.69
CA GLU A 234 -5.27 -20.42 -2.80
C GLU A 234 -5.91 -19.03 -2.70
N SER A 235 -5.39 -18.15 -1.85
CA SER A 235 -5.86 -16.78 -1.71
C SER A 235 -5.64 -15.98 -3.00
N LEU A 236 -4.45 -16.08 -3.61
CA LEU A 236 -4.17 -15.42 -4.89
C LEU A 236 -5.03 -15.98 -6.03
N LYS A 237 -5.22 -17.30 -6.11
CA LYS A 237 -6.14 -17.94 -7.08
C LYS A 237 -7.57 -17.45 -6.89
N SER A 238 -8.04 -17.36 -5.65
CA SER A 238 -9.36 -16.84 -5.31
C SER A 238 -9.55 -15.39 -5.76
N LEU A 239 -8.56 -14.52 -5.51
CA LEU A 239 -8.57 -13.13 -6.00
C LEU A 239 -8.58 -13.06 -7.53
N TRP A 240 -7.77 -13.87 -8.20
CA TRP A 240 -7.73 -13.94 -9.65
C TRP A 240 -9.09 -14.33 -10.24
N CYS A 241 -9.76 -15.32 -9.66
CA CYS A 241 -11.10 -15.75 -10.09
C CYS A 241 -12.18 -14.66 -9.93
N ARG A 242 -11.94 -13.63 -9.11
CA ARG A 242 -12.85 -12.48 -8.98
C ARG A 242 -12.69 -11.45 -10.10
N ARG A 243 -11.56 -11.47 -10.82
CA ARG A 243 -11.36 -10.60 -11.98
C ARG A 243 -12.31 -11.01 -13.10
N SER A 244 -13.04 -10.05 -13.67
CA SER A 244 -13.88 -10.32 -14.85
C SER A 244 -13.03 -10.81 -16.02
N GLN A 245 -13.46 -11.89 -16.67
CA GLN A 245 -12.77 -12.47 -17.82
C GLN A 245 -12.88 -11.59 -19.08
N THR A 246 -13.93 -10.76 -19.18
CA THR A 246 -14.12 -9.82 -20.29
C THR A 246 -13.38 -8.50 -20.10
N ARG A 247 -12.50 -8.41 -19.11
CA ARG A 247 -11.83 -7.17 -18.72
C ARG A 247 -10.55 -6.96 -19.52
N GLU A 248 -10.54 -5.88 -20.29
CA GLU A 248 -9.45 -5.51 -21.21
C GLU A 248 -8.36 -4.62 -20.57
N ALA A 249 -8.49 -4.27 -19.28
CA ALA A 249 -7.51 -3.42 -18.59
C ALA A 249 -6.24 -4.21 -18.20
N PRO A 250 -5.02 -3.75 -18.57
CA PRO A 250 -3.76 -4.43 -18.25
C PRO A 250 -3.64 -4.71 -16.76
N ILE A 251 -3.10 -5.86 -16.40
CA ILE A 251 -2.93 -6.26 -15.00
C ILE A 251 -1.46 -6.42 -14.63
N ILE A 252 -1.08 -5.84 -13.50
CA ILE A 252 0.23 -5.99 -12.89
C ILE A 252 0.11 -6.85 -11.64
N ILE A 253 0.91 -7.91 -11.57
CA ILE A 253 1.01 -8.79 -10.39
C ILE A 253 2.31 -8.45 -9.66
N ASN A 254 2.19 -7.88 -8.47
CA ASN A 254 3.32 -7.68 -7.56
C ASN A 254 3.60 -8.96 -6.78
N THR A 255 4.88 -9.28 -6.58
CA THR A 255 5.31 -10.49 -5.85
C THR A 255 6.20 -10.15 -4.66
N MET A 256 6.21 -11.04 -3.67
CA MET A 256 7.16 -10.97 -2.56
C MET A 256 8.62 -11.00 -3.05
N GLY A 257 9.52 -10.42 -2.27
CA GLY A 257 10.96 -10.48 -2.52
C GLY A 257 11.62 -11.85 -2.29
N TRP A 258 10.90 -12.97 -2.44
CA TRP A 258 11.38 -14.31 -2.16
C TRP A 258 11.71 -15.05 -3.44
N VAL A 259 13.00 -15.21 -3.71
CA VAL A 259 13.49 -15.81 -4.96
C VAL A 259 14.33 -17.08 -4.72
N LYS A 260 14.29 -17.64 -3.51
CA LYS A 260 15.04 -18.84 -3.10
C LYS A 260 14.13 -19.80 -2.35
N GLY A 261 14.50 -21.09 -2.33
CA GLY A 261 13.82 -22.14 -1.56
C GLY A 261 12.33 -22.21 -1.90
N PHE A 262 11.48 -22.37 -0.88
CA PHE A 262 10.02 -22.43 -1.06
C PHE A 262 9.42 -21.17 -1.70
N GLY A 263 10.01 -19.99 -1.48
CA GLY A 263 9.53 -18.77 -2.13
C GLY A 263 9.76 -18.75 -3.63
N PHE A 264 10.88 -19.33 -4.08
CA PHE A 264 11.12 -19.54 -5.51
C PHE A 264 10.11 -20.52 -6.10
N LYS A 265 9.83 -21.64 -5.41
CA LYS A 265 8.82 -22.61 -5.82
C LYS A 265 7.42 -22.00 -5.95
N LEU A 266 7.05 -21.08 -5.05
CA LEU A 266 5.83 -20.29 -5.16
C LEU A 266 5.83 -19.38 -6.40
N LEU A 267 6.95 -18.73 -6.71
CA LEU A 267 7.08 -17.89 -7.89
C LEU A 267 6.89 -18.69 -9.20
N VAL A 268 7.46 -19.89 -9.27
CA VAL A 268 7.25 -20.84 -10.37
C VAL A 268 5.76 -21.17 -10.53
N ASP A 269 5.10 -21.53 -9.42
CA ASP A 269 3.65 -21.82 -9.43
C ASP A 269 2.82 -20.61 -9.86
N MET A 270 3.14 -19.40 -9.40
CA MET A 270 2.43 -18.18 -9.80
C MET A 270 2.50 -17.96 -11.31
N ILE A 271 3.68 -18.16 -11.93
CA ILE A 271 3.85 -18.01 -13.38
C ILE A 271 3.05 -19.09 -14.14
N ARG A 272 2.93 -20.30 -13.59
CA ARG A 272 2.16 -21.39 -14.20
C ARG A 272 0.64 -21.27 -14.02
N PHE A 273 0.18 -20.82 -12.86
CA PHE A 273 -1.26 -20.73 -12.56
C PHE A 273 -1.93 -19.51 -13.19
N PHE A 274 -1.24 -18.37 -13.23
CA PHE A 274 -1.80 -17.18 -13.86
C PHE A 274 -1.49 -17.18 -15.37
N PRO A 275 -2.35 -16.60 -16.22
CA PRO A 275 -2.09 -16.43 -17.65
C PRO A 275 -1.07 -15.30 -17.89
N VAL A 276 0.11 -15.43 -17.29
CA VAL A 276 1.19 -14.44 -17.40
C VAL A 276 1.63 -14.35 -18.86
N SER A 277 1.65 -13.12 -19.36
CA SER A 277 2.14 -12.80 -20.71
C SER A 277 3.57 -12.25 -20.67
N HIS A 278 3.94 -11.59 -19.57
CA HIS A 278 5.24 -10.95 -19.39
C HIS A 278 5.73 -11.18 -17.96
N VAL A 279 6.97 -11.67 -17.82
CA VAL A 279 7.68 -11.77 -16.55
C VAL A 279 8.77 -10.72 -16.53
N VAL A 280 8.64 -9.74 -15.64
CA VAL A 280 9.64 -8.70 -15.42
C VAL A 280 10.47 -9.09 -14.21
N GLN A 281 11.75 -9.38 -14.43
CA GLN A 281 12.67 -9.81 -13.39
C GLN A 281 13.70 -8.72 -13.10
N LEU A 282 13.60 -8.12 -11.91
CA LEU A 282 14.56 -7.15 -11.43
C LEU A 282 15.69 -7.85 -10.68
N SER A 283 16.92 -7.54 -11.05
CA SER A 283 18.15 -7.96 -10.40
C SER A 283 19.09 -6.77 -10.21
N HIS A 284 20.18 -6.97 -9.47
CA HIS A 284 21.27 -5.99 -9.37
C HIS A 284 22.60 -6.70 -9.58
N SER A 285 23.63 -5.95 -10.00
CA SER A 285 24.97 -6.49 -10.21
C SER A 285 25.57 -7.01 -8.90
N GLY A 286 26.32 -8.12 -8.99
CA GLY A 286 27.13 -8.64 -7.88
C GLY A 286 26.68 -9.97 -7.28
N VAL A 287 25.44 -10.43 -7.49
CA VAL A 287 24.98 -11.76 -7.03
C VAL A 287 23.84 -12.26 -7.94
N ASN A 288 23.99 -13.42 -8.58
CA ASN A 288 22.87 -14.13 -9.23
C ASN A 288 21.92 -14.66 -8.15
N GLN A 289 21.09 -13.79 -7.59
CA GLN A 289 20.19 -14.13 -6.47
C GLN A 289 18.99 -14.96 -6.92
N CYS A 290 18.60 -14.86 -8.19
CA CYS A 290 17.49 -15.57 -8.82
C CYS A 290 17.93 -15.98 -10.24
N PRO A 291 17.73 -17.24 -10.66
CA PRO A 291 17.97 -17.65 -12.05
C PRO A 291 17.06 -16.90 -13.01
N ALA A 292 17.45 -16.81 -14.29
CA ALA A 292 16.61 -16.17 -15.31
C ALA A 292 15.35 -17.01 -15.51
N LEU A 293 14.18 -16.42 -15.21
CA LEU A 293 12.88 -17.08 -15.32
C LEU A 293 12.40 -17.13 -16.78
N THR A 294 13.23 -17.67 -17.67
CA THR A 294 12.85 -17.90 -19.07
C THR A 294 11.84 -19.05 -19.16
N PRO A 295 11.00 -19.08 -20.21
CA PRO A 295 10.06 -20.19 -20.41
C PRO A 295 10.77 -21.56 -20.42
N ASP A 296 11.96 -21.63 -21.01
CA ASP A 296 12.76 -22.86 -21.07
C ASP A 296 13.18 -23.35 -19.69
N PHE A 297 13.70 -22.44 -18.87
CA PHE A 297 14.08 -22.75 -17.51
C PHE A 297 12.87 -23.20 -16.68
N LEU A 298 11.74 -22.49 -16.77
CA LEU A 298 10.53 -22.89 -16.04
C LEU A 298 9.94 -24.23 -16.48
N ARG A 299 10.29 -24.81 -17.63
CA ARG A 299 9.80 -26.14 -18.03
C ARG A 299 10.38 -27.27 -17.17
N THR A 300 11.58 -27.08 -16.65
CA THR A 300 12.31 -28.11 -15.89
C THR A 300 12.29 -27.89 -14.39
N GLU A 301 11.80 -26.75 -13.91
CA GLU A 301 11.82 -26.41 -12.49
C GLU A 301 10.61 -26.92 -11.72
N ASP A 302 10.82 -27.30 -10.46
CA ASP A 302 9.73 -27.62 -9.54
C ASP A 302 9.10 -26.36 -8.96
N GLY A 303 7.78 -26.30 -9.02
CA GLY A 303 6.96 -25.43 -8.19
C GLY A 303 6.69 -26.04 -6.82
N PHE A 304 5.86 -25.39 -6.03
CA PHE A 304 5.43 -25.89 -4.72
C PHE A 304 4.24 -26.86 -4.89
N GLN A 305 3.36 -26.58 -5.85
CA GLN A 305 2.19 -27.38 -6.23
C GLN A 305 2.29 -27.96 -7.64
N THR A 306 3.17 -27.41 -8.49
CA THR A 306 3.35 -27.86 -9.88
C THR A 306 4.72 -28.50 -10.07
N HIS A 307 4.77 -29.59 -10.83
CA HIS A 307 6.00 -30.32 -11.13
C HIS A 307 6.12 -30.55 -12.63
N PRO A 308 7.33 -30.58 -13.20
CA PRO A 308 7.54 -31.02 -14.58
C PRO A 308 6.96 -32.44 -14.79
N PRO A 309 6.47 -32.77 -16.00
CA PRO A 309 6.05 -34.13 -16.31
C PRO A 309 7.21 -35.12 -16.08
N ALA A 310 6.92 -36.27 -15.46
CA ALA A 310 7.91 -37.33 -15.30
C ALA A 310 8.36 -37.85 -16.67
N GLN A 311 9.66 -38.12 -16.81
CA GLN A 311 10.26 -38.57 -18.08
C GLN A 311 9.63 -39.85 -18.65
N THR A 312 9.06 -40.71 -17.79
CA THR A 312 8.33 -41.93 -18.18
C THR A 312 6.93 -41.69 -18.75
N ALA A 313 6.34 -40.50 -18.59
CA ALA A 313 5.03 -40.14 -19.15
C ALA A 313 5.13 -39.50 -20.54
N LEU A 314 6.35 -39.17 -21.00
CA LEU A 314 6.59 -38.59 -22.33
C LEU A 314 6.51 -39.64 -23.46
N ASP A 315 6.59 -40.93 -23.14
CA ASP A 315 6.55 -42.01 -24.13
C ASP A 315 5.13 -42.54 -24.44
N GLU A 316 4.11 -42.21 -23.64
CA GLU A 316 2.76 -42.82 -23.78
C GLU A 316 1.60 -41.87 -24.14
N PHE A 317 1.76 -40.55 -24.18
CA PHE A 317 0.62 -39.64 -24.46
C PHE A 317 0.98 -38.47 -25.38
N THR A 318 0.86 -38.68 -26.69
CA THR A 318 1.13 -37.69 -27.74
C THR A 318 -0.04 -36.74 -28.10
N GLU A 319 -1.20 -36.75 -27.43
CA GLU A 319 -2.39 -36.03 -27.97
C GLU A 319 -3.21 -35.12 -27.02
N SER A 320 -2.68 -34.62 -25.89
CA SER A 320 -3.45 -33.62 -25.10
C SER A 320 -2.65 -32.55 -24.35
N HIS A 321 -1.49 -32.14 -24.85
CA HIS A 321 -0.80 -30.98 -24.28
C HIS A 321 -1.28 -29.68 -24.92
N SER A 322 -2.02 -28.87 -24.17
CA SER A 322 -2.04 -27.42 -24.40
C SER A 322 -0.58 -26.94 -24.42
N PRO A 323 -0.10 -26.30 -25.49
CA PRO A 323 1.30 -25.88 -25.56
C PRO A 323 1.64 -25.00 -24.34
N PRO A 324 2.88 -25.07 -23.82
CA PRO A 324 3.29 -24.23 -22.70
C PRO A 324 2.97 -22.77 -23.03
N ARG A 325 2.32 -22.05 -22.12
CA ARG A 325 2.03 -20.63 -22.32
C ARG A 325 3.35 -19.89 -22.54
N ILE A 326 3.54 -19.40 -23.76
CA ILE A 326 4.70 -18.61 -24.14
C ILE A 326 4.52 -17.23 -23.52
N TYR A 327 5.40 -16.86 -22.60
CA TYR A 327 5.48 -15.51 -22.05
C TYR A 327 6.82 -14.86 -22.41
N SER A 328 6.84 -13.54 -22.46
CA SER A 328 8.06 -12.77 -22.66
C SER A 328 8.79 -12.55 -21.34
N HIS A 329 10.07 -12.91 -21.28
CA HIS A 329 10.93 -12.64 -20.12
C HIS A 329 11.71 -11.35 -20.35
N ILE A 330 11.61 -10.41 -19.41
CA ILE A 330 12.28 -9.11 -19.46
C ILE A 330 13.15 -8.96 -18.21
N SER A 331 14.46 -8.88 -18.39
CA SER A 331 15.39 -8.64 -17.28
C SER A 331 15.72 -7.14 -17.14
N ILE A 332 15.67 -6.65 -15.91
CA ILE A 332 16.06 -5.30 -15.53
C ILE A 332 17.23 -5.38 -14.56
N GLN A 333 18.32 -4.69 -14.89
CA GLN A 333 19.43 -4.45 -13.97
C GLN A 333 19.21 -3.12 -13.25
N ALA A 334 18.99 -3.18 -11.95
CA ALA A 334 18.83 -2.03 -11.08
C ALA A 334 20.20 -1.41 -10.77
N GLU A 335 20.32 -0.12 -11.07
CA GLU A 335 21.57 0.65 -10.97
C GLU A 335 21.30 1.94 -10.19
N PHE A 336 21.08 1.82 -8.87
CA PHE A 336 20.89 2.95 -7.96
C PHE A 336 21.66 2.74 -6.65
N GLN A 337 21.98 3.84 -5.97
CA GLN A 337 22.72 3.79 -4.71
C GLN A 337 21.95 3.00 -3.65
N GLY A 338 22.61 2.04 -3.01
CA GLY A 338 21.99 1.20 -1.96
C GLY A 338 21.06 0.09 -2.49
N VAL A 339 21.06 -0.20 -3.79
CA VAL A 339 20.31 -1.33 -4.36
C VAL A 339 20.59 -2.65 -3.62
N GLY A 340 19.55 -3.43 -3.38
CA GLY A 340 19.62 -4.70 -2.63
C GLY A 340 19.79 -4.52 -1.11
N SER A 341 20.13 -3.32 -0.63
CA SER A 341 20.30 -3.02 0.80
C SER A 341 19.02 -2.45 1.41
N GLN A 342 18.76 -2.75 2.68
CA GLN A 342 17.67 -2.09 3.39
C GLN A 342 18.05 -0.63 3.64
N GLY A 343 17.10 0.29 3.41
CA GLY A 343 17.28 1.70 3.74
C GLY A 343 17.62 1.88 5.21
N THR A 344 18.68 2.64 5.48
CA THR A 344 19.17 2.96 6.83
C THR A 344 18.64 4.29 7.35
N ALA A 345 18.07 5.12 6.47
CA ALA A 345 17.48 6.39 6.87
C ALA A 345 16.15 6.18 7.62
N LYS A 346 15.79 7.19 8.42
CA LYS A 346 14.54 7.22 9.19
C LYS A 346 13.34 7.01 8.25
N HIS A 347 12.42 6.15 8.65
CA HIS A 347 11.19 5.81 7.90
C HIS A 347 11.38 5.02 6.60
N GLN A 348 12.58 4.50 6.32
CA GLN A 348 12.82 3.65 5.15
C GLN A 348 12.86 2.16 5.50
N ARG A 349 12.81 1.80 6.80
CA ARG A 349 12.80 0.40 7.21
C ARG A 349 11.44 -0.22 6.97
N SER A 350 11.43 -1.53 6.67
CA SER A 350 10.19 -2.21 6.27
C SER A 350 9.13 -2.19 7.37
N ASP A 351 9.52 -2.30 8.64
CA ASP A 351 8.63 -2.21 9.79
C ASP A 351 8.05 -0.80 9.98
N GLU A 352 8.85 0.25 9.77
CA GLU A 352 8.38 1.63 9.82
C GLU A 352 7.38 1.93 8.69
N LEU A 353 7.67 1.49 7.46
CA LEU A 353 6.76 1.65 6.32
C LEU A 353 5.41 0.93 6.52
N ARG A 354 5.44 -0.24 7.16
CA ARG A 354 4.21 -0.95 7.56
C ARG A 354 3.41 -0.16 8.59
N ASN A 355 4.08 0.40 9.61
CA ASN A 355 3.43 1.23 10.61
C ASN A 355 2.83 2.48 9.96
N LEU A 356 3.57 3.16 9.09
CA LEU A 356 3.08 4.34 8.36
C LEU A 356 1.84 4.03 7.53
N SER A 357 1.82 2.90 6.82
CA SER A 357 0.66 2.49 6.01
C SER A 357 -0.57 2.23 6.90
N LEU A 358 -0.39 1.59 8.06
CA LEU A 358 -1.46 1.36 9.00
C LEU A 358 -1.95 2.65 9.68
N LEU A 359 -1.03 3.55 10.05
CA LEU A 359 -1.40 4.87 10.59
C LEU A 359 -2.13 5.71 9.55
N ALA A 360 -1.71 5.69 8.29
CA ALA A 360 -2.41 6.36 7.19
C ALA A 360 -3.81 5.78 6.98
N TYR A 361 -3.98 4.47 7.05
CA TYR A 361 -5.31 3.85 7.04
C TYR A 361 -6.17 4.34 8.22
N LEU A 362 -5.63 4.35 9.44
CA LEU A 362 -6.35 4.81 10.63
C LEU A 362 -6.66 6.32 10.62
N SER A 363 -5.89 7.11 9.88
CA SER A 363 -6.16 8.54 9.70
C SER A 363 -7.51 8.83 9.03
N GLN A 364 -8.08 7.85 8.34
CA GLN A 364 -9.43 7.95 7.74
C GLN A 364 -10.55 8.04 8.80
N LEU A 365 -10.24 7.75 10.07
CA LEU A 365 -11.15 8.01 11.20
C LEU A 365 -11.23 9.50 11.59
N GLN A 366 -10.32 10.33 11.08
CA GLN A 366 -10.29 11.76 11.37
C GLN A 366 -11.30 12.54 10.52
N CYS A 367 -11.68 13.73 11.00
CA CYS A 367 -12.57 14.60 10.25
C CYS A 367 -11.90 15.10 8.96
N PRO A 368 -12.59 15.08 7.80
CA PRO A 368 -12.11 15.73 6.58
C PRO A 368 -11.87 17.22 6.77
N ASP A 369 -12.69 17.89 7.58
CA ASP A 369 -12.63 19.32 7.79
C ASP A 369 -11.36 19.74 8.55
N PRO A 370 -10.84 20.96 8.29
CA PRO A 370 -9.76 21.54 9.08
C PRO A 370 -10.15 21.62 10.56
N GLY A 371 -9.25 21.17 11.44
CA GLY A 371 -9.52 21.00 12.87
C GLY A 371 -8.46 20.18 13.61
N PRO A 372 -8.56 20.10 14.94
CA PRO A 372 -7.61 19.33 15.74
C PRO A 372 -7.72 17.83 15.45
N VAL A 373 -6.58 17.15 15.43
CA VAL A 373 -6.51 15.69 15.38
C VAL A 373 -7.12 15.11 16.65
N ARG A 374 -8.02 14.14 16.49
CA ARG A 374 -8.67 13.45 17.62
C ARG A 374 -7.92 12.17 17.95
N PRO A 375 -7.49 11.97 19.21
CA PRO A 375 -6.98 10.69 19.67
C PRO A 375 -7.96 9.56 19.39
N LEU A 376 -7.46 8.36 19.04
CA LEU A 376 -8.34 7.24 18.68
C LEU A 376 -9.22 6.79 19.86
N HIS A 377 -8.70 6.89 21.09
CA HIS A 377 -9.46 6.58 22.29
C HIS A 377 -10.60 7.59 22.58
N SER A 378 -10.59 8.78 21.97
CA SER A 378 -11.70 9.74 22.10
C SER A 378 -12.88 9.43 21.16
N LEU A 379 -12.67 8.57 20.15
CA LEU A 379 -13.68 8.24 19.15
C LEU A 379 -14.70 7.23 19.69
N THR A 380 -15.96 7.40 19.32
CA THR A 380 -17.05 6.48 19.69
C THR A 380 -16.93 5.18 18.91
N PRO A 381 -16.77 4.01 19.57
CA PRO A 381 -16.70 2.73 18.89
C PRO A 381 -18.08 2.19 18.52
N TYR A 382 -18.14 1.34 17.48
CA TYR A 382 -19.29 0.50 17.22
C TYR A 382 -19.43 -0.56 18.31
N GLN A 383 -20.66 -0.80 18.76
CA GLN A 383 -20.98 -1.89 19.69
C GLN A 383 -21.48 -3.08 18.89
N VAL A 384 -20.83 -4.22 19.04
CA VAL A 384 -21.15 -5.43 18.28
C VAL A 384 -21.38 -6.60 19.24
N PRO A 385 -22.54 -7.27 19.22
CA PRO A 385 -22.77 -8.46 20.05
C PRO A 385 -21.80 -9.61 19.71
N HIS A 386 -21.29 -10.29 20.73
CA HIS A 386 -20.42 -11.47 20.58
C HIS A 386 -21.08 -12.59 19.77
N THR A 387 -22.40 -12.67 19.80
CA THR A 387 -23.21 -13.67 19.09
C THR A 387 -23.43 -13.32 17.62
N ALA A 388 -23.16 -12.07 17.21
CA ALA A 388 -23.41 -11.61 15.86
C ALA A 388 -22.25 -11.90 14.89
N ILE A 389 -21.03 -11.99 15.42
CA ILE A 389 -19.79 -12.07 14.64
C ILE A 389 -18.88 -13.18 15.16
N ALA A 390 -18.35 -13.98 14.24
CA ALA A 390 -17.32 -14.97 14.53
C ALA A 390 -15.94 -14.32 14.75
N LEU A 391 -15.14 -14.84 15.66
CA LEU A 391 -13.77 -14.41 15.92
C LEU A 391 -12.81 -15.58 15.64
N GLY A 392 -11.80 -15.35 14.80
CA GLY A 392 -10.78 -16.34 14.47
C GLY A 392 -9.37 -15.76 14.52
N VAL A 393 -8.36 -16.63 14.57
CA VAL A 393 -6.93 -16.26 14.56
C VAL A 393 -6.26 -16.90 13.36
N THR A 394 -5.47 -16.12 12.61
CA THR A 394 -4.87 -16.58 11.33
C THR A 394 -3.41 -17.01 11.43
N HIS A 395 -2.74 -16.72 12.55
CA HIS A 395 -1.28 -16.80 12.65
C HIS A 395 -0.75 -17.77 13.70
N CYS A 396 -1.63 -18.25 14.59
CA CYS A 396 -1.33 -19.27 15.58
C CYS A 396 -2.63 -19.87 16.13
N ASP A 397 -2.51 -21.00 16.81
CA ASP A 397 -3.60 -21.61 17.54
C ASP A 397 -3.77 -20.90 18.90
N VAL A 398 -5.01 -20.53 19.21
CA VAL A 398 -5.37 -19.91 20.48
C VAL A 398 -6.51 -20.72 21.09
N VAL A 399 -6.30 -21.20 22.32
CA VAL A 399 -7.34 -21.90 23.06
C VAL A 399 -8.53 -20.96 23.33
N PRO A 400 -9.79 -21.44 23.26
CA PRO A 400 -10.98 -20.60 23.41
C PRO A 400 -10.99 -19.70 24.66
N SER A 401 -10.44 -20.18 25.78
CA SER A 401 -10.34 -19.42 27.03
C SER A 401 -9.45 -18.17 26.95
N HIS A 402 -8.52 -18.11 25.99
CA HIS A 402 -7.58 -16.99 25.82
C HIS A 402 -7.93 -16.08 24.63
N MET A 403 -8.98 -16.39 23.86
CA MET A 403 -9.35 -15.66 22.65
C MET A 403 -9.56 -14.16 22.88
N PHE A 404 -10.21 -13.79 23.99
CA PHE A 404 -10.45 -12.39 24.32
C PHE A 404 -9.19 -11.68 24.81
N HIS A 405 -8.31 -12.36 25.54
CA HIS A 405 -7.01 -11.80 25.92
C HIS A 405 -6.11 -11.54 24.70
N ALA A 406 -6.13 -12.45 23.72
CA ALA A 406 -5.35 -12.30 22.49
C ALA A 406 -5.87 -11.19 21.57
N SER A 407 -7.20 -11.01 21.53
CA SER A 407 -7.84 -10.08 20.58
C SER A 407 -8.03 -8.66 21.13
N ASN A 408 -8.14 -8.46 22.44
CA ASN A 408 -8.35 -7.13 23.00
C ASN A 408 -7.16 -6.20 22.72
N GLY A 409 -7.43 -4.99 22.23
CA GLY A 409 -6.41 -4.02 21.82
C GLY A 409 -5.73 -4.33 20.48
N SER A 410 -6.17 -5.36 19.76
CA SER A 410 -5.51 -5.82 18.54
C SER A 410 -6.15 -5.28 17.26
N LEU A 411 -5.36 -5.26 16.18
CA LEU A 411 -5.85 -5.07 14.81
C LEU A 411 -6.57 -6.34 14.36
N VAL A 412 -7.75 -6.19 13.77
CA VAL A 412 -8.51 -7.28 13.17
C VAL A 412 -8.90 -6.98 11.72
N GLY A 413 -8.86 -8.00 10.86
CA GLY A 413 -9.49 -7.97 9.55
C GLY A 413 -11.00 -8.09 9.68
N LEU A 414 -11.73 -7.27 8.94
CA LEU A 414 -13.20 -7.24 8.91
C LEU A 414 -13.69 -8.08 7.73
N CYS A 415 -14.16 -9.29 8.02
CA CYS A 415 -14.38 -10.33 7.03
C CYS A 415 -15.86 -10.71 6.86
N CYS A 416 -16.18 -11.20 5.66
CA CYS A 416 -17.50 -11.64 5.25
C CYS A 416 -17.48 -13.14 4.90
N LEU A 417 -18.02 -13.98 5.78
CA LEU A 417 -18.26 -15.40 5.54
C LEU A 417 -19.50 -15.58 4.68
N ALA A 418 -19.45 -16.54 3.75
CA ALA A 418 -20.59 -16.90 2.92
C ALA A 418 -21.75 -17.45 3.77
N GLU A 419 -21.43 -18.28 4.75
CA GLU A 419 -22.39 -18.83 5.70
C GLU A 419 -22.11 -18.29 7.11
N LYS A 420 -23.17 -17.83 7.77
CA LYS A 420 -23.06 -17.33 9.15
C LYS A 420 -22.88 -18.52 10.09
N VAL A 421 -21.82 -18.48 10.89
CA VAL A 421 -21.61 -19.49 11.93
C VAL A 421 -22.61 -19.27 13.07
N PRO A 422 -23.46 -20.25 13.42
CA PRO A 422 -24.50 -20.06 14.42
C PRO A 422 -23.90 -19.94 15.82
N SER A 423 -24.43 -19.01 16.62
CA SER A 423 -24.08 -18.87 18.04
C SER A 423 -24.94 -19.78 18.91
N LYS A 424 -24.32 -20.40 19.92
CA LYS A 424 -24.99 -21.15 20.99
C LYS A 424 -25.24 -20.28 22.23
N GLY A 425 -25.62 -19.01 22.04
CA GLY A 425 -25.86 -18.06 23.12
C GLY A 425 -24.60 -17.42 23.72
N GLY A 426 -23.44 -17.62 23.10
CA GLY A 426 -22.15 -17.08 23.52
C GLY A 426 -21.27 -16.66 22.34
N PRO A 427 -20.00 -16.30 22.59
CA PRO A 427 -19.09 -15.92 21.53
C PRO A 427 -18.86 -17.06 20.54
N VAL A 428 -18.73 -16.68 19.27
CA VAL A 428 -18.50 -17.61 18.17
C VAL A 428 -17.02 -17.61 17.85
N PHE A 429 -16.32 -18.69 18.13
CA PHE A 429 -14.90 -18.85 17.80
C PHE A 429 -14.71 -19.79 16.62
N LEU A 430 -13.86 -19.39 15.68
CA LEU A 430 -13.47 -20.23 14.55
C LEU A 430 -12.30 -21.11 14.94
N SER A 431 -12.39 -22.41 14.65
CA SER A 431 -11.27 -23.34 14.83
C SER A 431 -10.16 -23.13 13.81
N GLN A 432 -10.51 -22.70 12.60
CA GLN A 432 -9.57 -22.38 11.53
C GLN A 432 -10.02 -21.11 10.81
N ALA A 433 -9.05 -20.29 10.41
CA ALA A 433 -9.33 -19.07 9.65
C ALA A 433 -9.72 -19.41 8.20
N PRO A 434 -10.92 -19.05 7.72
CA PRO A 434 -11.32 -19.31 6.34
C PRO A 434 -10.66 -18.34 5.36
N ILE A 435 -10.54 -18.73 4.10
CA ILE A 435 -10.23 -17.79 3.00
C ILE A 435 -11.55 -17.09 2.63
N CYS A 436 -11.69 -15.83 3.02
CA CYS A 436 -12.93 -15.08 2.83
C CYS A 436 -12.66 -13.61 2.47
N PRO A 437 -13.64 -12.93 1.82
CA PRO A 437 -13.54 -11.50 1.56
C PRO A 437 -13.31 -10.70 2.83
N CYS A 438 -12.33 -9.80 2.79
CA CYS A 438 -12.07 -8.78 3.79
C CYS A 438 -12.43 -7.41 3.21
N VAL A 439 -13.16 -6.58 3.97
CA VAL A 439 -13.62 -5.26 3.52
C VAL A 439 -12.84 -4.11 4.17
N GLY A 440 -11.91 -4.42 5.07
CA GLY A 440 -11.09 -3.43 5.76
C GLY A 440 -10.59 -3.97 7.09
N PHE A 441 -10.10 -3.06 7.93
CA PHE A 441 -9.52 -3.36 9.23
C PHE A 441 -10.20 -2.55 10.32
N GLY A 442 -10.16 -3.06 11.55
CA GLY A 442 -10.59 -2.34 12.73
C GLY A 442 -9.68 -2.60 13.92
N LEU A 443 -9.71 -1.68 14.88
CA LEU A 443 -9.13 -1.84 16.20
C LEU A 443 -10.22 -2.37 17.13
N LEU A 444 -10.00 -3.56 17.70
CA LEU A 444 -10.84 -4.09 18.76
C LEU A 444 -10.47 -3.41 20.08
N ARG A 445 -11.02 -2.22 20.30
CA ARG A 445 -10.66 -1.31 21.38
C ARG A 445 -10.97 -1.88 22.77
N GLY A 446 -12.03 -2.68 22.87
CA GLY A 446 -12.49 -3.22 24.13
C GLY A 446 -13.42 -4.41 23.94
N ILE A 447 -13.47 -5.28 24.95
CA ILE A 447 -14.38 -6.42 25.01
C ILE A 447 -15.11 -6.36 26.36
N ASP A 448 -16.43 -6.20 26.31
CA ASP A 448 -17.30 -6.24 27.48
C ASP A 448 -17.86 -7.65 27.66
N MET A 449 -17.32 -8.37 28.64
CA MET A 449 -17.71 -9.74 28.95
C MET A 449 -19.09 -9.82 29.60
N ALA A 450 -19.47 -8.81 30.40
CA ALA A 450 -20.72 -8.82 31.13
C ALA A 450 -21.91 -8.58 30.19
N ARG A 451 -21.75 -7.66 29.23
CA ARG A 451 -22.78 -7.33 28.24
C ARG A 451 -22.67 -8.15 26.95
N GLY A 452 -21.57 -8.90 26.77
CA GLY A 452 -21.33 -9.68 25.57
C GLY A 452 -21.10 -8.82 24.33
N LEU A 453 -20.32 -7.74 24.45
CA LEU A 453 -20.08 -6.76 23.38
C LEU A 453 -18.61 -6.63 23.01
N TYR A 454 -18.36 -6.40 21.73
CA TYR A 454 -17.10 -5.89 21.18
C TYR A 454 -17.25 -4.39 20.93
N PHE A 455 -16.20 -3.63 21.23
CA PHE A 455 -16.08 -2.22 20.86
C PHE A 455 -15.07 -2.07 19.72
N LEU A 456 -15.57 -1.78 18.52
CA LEU A 456 -14.78 -1.74 17.29
C LEU A 456 -14.62 -0.31 16.78
N LEU A 457 -13.39 0.09 16.49
CA LEU A 457 -13.08 1.32 15.74
C LEU A 457 -12.64 0.97 14.32
N THR A 458 -13.27 1.54 13.31
CA THR A 458 -12.91 1.28 11.90
C THR A 458 -13.35 2.44 11.00
N PRO A 459 -12.55 2.81 9.98
CA PRO A 459 -12.97 3.76 8.96
C PRO A 459 -13.89 3.14 7.89
N VAL A 460 -14.19 1.84 7.96
CA VAL A 460 -15.08 1.18 6.99
C VAL A 460 -16.49 1.77 7.06
N ASP A 461 -17.03 2.10 5.89
CA ASP A 461 -18.35 2.71 5.76
C ASP A 461 -19.46 1.82 6.37
N PRO A 462 -20.43 2.40 7.12
CA PRO A 462 -21.51 1.64 7.75
C PRO A 462 -22.31 0.75 6.79
N SER A 463 -22.49 1.14 5.52
CA SER A 463 -23.24 0.35 4.54
C SER A 463 -22.53 -0.96 4.18
N VAL A 464 -21.20 -0.96 4.23
CA VAL A 464 -20.36 -2.14 4.02
C VAL A 464 -20.19 -2.91 5.32
N LEU A 465 -20.01 -2.22 6.44
CA LEU A 465 -19.80 -2.82 7.76
C LEU A 465 -20.93 -3.77 8.18
N ARG A 466 -22.18 -3.50 7.75
CA ARG A 466 -23.35 -4.38 7.97
C ARG A 466 -23.19 -5.79 7.40
N LYS A 467 -22.29 -5.99 6.43
CA LYS A 467 -22.02 -7.29 5.81
C LYS A 467 -21.00 -8.12 6.60
N VAL A 468 -20.26 -7.48 7.52
CA VAL A 468 -19.21 -8.13 8.29
C VAL A 468 -19.83 -9.06 9.33
N ASN A 469 -19.43 -10.33 9.28
CA ASN A 469 -19.87 -11.37 10.20
C ASN A 469 -18.70 -12.20 10.77
N CYS A 470 -17.46 -11.77 10.49
CA CYS A 470 -16.23 -12.38 11.01
C CYS A 470 -15.15 -11.33 11.29
N LEU A 471 -14.47 -11.45 12.43
CA LEU A 471 -13.23 -10.75 12.76
C LEU A 471 -12.09 -11.76 12.73
N LEU A 472 -11.03 -11.45 11.98
CA LEU A 472 -9.82 -12.27 11.93
C LEU A 472 -8.65 -11.54 12.57
N LEU A 473 -8.03 -12.15 13.57
CA LEU A 473 -6.83 -11.66 14.25
C LEU A 473 -5.56 -12.19 13.58
N GLY A 474 -4.68 -11.27 13.17
CA GLY A 474 -3.37 -11.59 12.61
C GLY A 474 -2.20 -11.26 13.55
N ALA A 475 -0.99 -11.53 13.08
CA ALA A 475 0.29 -11.17 13.71
C ALA A 475 0.71 -9.71 13.43
N ILE A 476 -0.02 -8.98 12.59
CA ILE A 476 0.23 -7.55 12.34
C ILE A 476 -0.20 -6.75 13.58
N SER A 477 0.79 -6.35 14.37
CA SER A 477 0.57 -5.58 15.60
C SER A 477 0.18 -4.13 15.33
N MET A 478 -0.60 -3.55 16.23
CA MET A 478 -0.86 -2.11 16.26
C MET A 478 0.46 -1.32 16.49
N PRO A 479 0.68 -0.16 15.84
CA PRO A 479 1.86 0.67 16.08
C PRO A 479 1.84 1.17 17.53
N SER A 480 2.97 1.04 18.23
CA SER A 480 3.06 1.37 19.66
C SER A 480 2.71 2.82 19.97
N CYS A 481 3.00 3.74 19.04
CA CYS A 481 2.68 5.16 19.19
C CYS A 481 1.18 5.43 19.39
N ILE A 482 0.29 4.55 18.92
CA ILE A 482 -1.15 4.65 19.19
C ILE A 482 -1.45 4.57 20.69
N PHE A 483 -0.69 3.77 21.44
CA PHE A 483 -0.85 3.63 22.89
C PHE A 483 -0.01 4.63 23.68
N THR A 484 1.19 4.96 23.20
CA THR A 484 2.19 5.68 24.04
C THR A 484 2.27 7.19 23.80
N THR A 485 1.69 7.72 22.73
CA THR A 485 1.92 9.13 22.34
C THR A 485 0.65 9.96 22.11
N GLN A 486 -0.53 9.36 22.22
CA GLN A 486 -1.79 10.10 22.06
C GLN A 486 -2.10 10.95 23.32
N PRO A 487 -2.47 12.23 23.17
CA PRO A 487 -2.77 13.10 24.31
C PRO A 487 -4.11 12.75 24.96
N GLY A 488 -4.30 13.15 26.22
CA GLY A 488 -5.60 13.05 26.92
C GLY A 488 -5.81 11.74 27.70
N ILE A 489 -4.75 11.00 27.99
CA ILE A 489 -4.80 9.80 28.85
C ILE A 489 -4.15 10.15 30.19
N ASP A 490 -4.95 10.14 31.25
CA ASP A 490 -4.50 10.27 32.63
C ASP A 490 -4.55 8.90 33.32
N GLY A 491 -3.45 8.48 33.98
CA GLY A 491 -3.39 7.23 34.76
C GLY A 491 -2.74 6.04 34.04
N GLU A 492 -3.07 4.82 34.49
CA GLU A 492 -2.50 3.58 33.96
C GLU A 492 -2.98 3.29 32.53
N MET A 493 -2.03 2.95 31.66
CA MET A 493 -2.29 2.62 30.26
C MET A 493 -2.18 1.11 30.06
N PRO A 494 -3.28 0.40 29.74
CA PRO A 494 -3.20 -1.02 29.42
C PRO A 494 -2.18 -1.29 28.32
N TYR A 495 -1.45 -2.39 28.43
CA TYR A 495 -0.41 -2.83 27.48
C TYR A 495 0.86 -1.97 27.42
N VAL A 496 0.96 -0.91 28.22
CA VAL A 496 2.17 -0.11 28.38
C VAL A 496 2.68 -0.29 29.81
N THR A 497 3.93 -0.70 29.95
CA THR A 497 4.60 -0.75 31.26
C THR A 497 5.88 0.07 31.21
N THR A 498 6.11 0.86 32.26
CA THR A 498 7.39 1.52 32.56
C THR A 498 8.23 0.71 33.54
N ASP A 499 7.61 -0.24 34.24
CA ASP A 499 8.22 -1.06 35.27
C ASP A 499 8.66 -2.39 34.66
N TYR A 500 9.98 -2.55 34.49
CA TYR A 500 10.56 -3.79 34.01
C TYR A 500 11.24 -4.55 35.16
N SER A 501 10.77 -5.78 35.39
CA SER A 501 11.60 -6.83 35.98
C SER A 501 12.15 -7.70 34.83
N PHE A 502 13.47 -7.89 34.80
CA PHE A 502 14.16 -8.68 33.77
C PHE A 502 14.01 -10.20 33.97
N ASP A 503 13.33 -10.63 35.03
CA ASP A 503 13.17 -12.04 35.44
C ASP A 503 11.85 -12.68 34.97
N LEU A 504 11.26 -12.22 33.86
CA LEU A 504 10.08 -12.87 33.27
C LEU A 504 10.49 -13.88 32.19
N THR A 505 10.27 -15.17 32.48
CA THR A 505 10.32 -16.24 31.48
C THR A 505 8.91 -16.49 30.92
N GLY A 506 8.71 -16.28 29.62
CA GLY A 506 7.41 -16.44 28.93
C GLY A 506 7.44 -16.03 27.45
N ALA A 507 6.55 -16.62 26.64
CA ALA A 507 6.70 -16.79 25.19
C ALA A 507 6.55 -15.52 24.32
N GLY A 508 7.54 -15.29 23.45
CA GLY A 508 7.47 -14.35 22.32
C GLY A 508 8.39 -13.13 22.43
N LYS A 509 8.96 -12.73 21.30
CA LYS A 509 9.99 -11.68 21.18
C LYS A 509 9.42 -10.32 21.63
N LEU A 510 9.66 -9.95 22.89
CA LEU A 510 9.37 -8.61 23.43
C LEU A 510 9.98 -7.55 22.51
N ARG A 511 9.17 -6.59 22.06
CA ARG A 511 9.63 -5.46 21.26
C ARG A 511 10.29 -4.45 22.18
N VAL A 512 11.61 -4.48 22.23
CA VAL A 512 12.41 -3.51 22.99
C VAL A 512 12.41 -2.17 22.25
N PHE A 513 11.94 -1.12 22.92
CA PHE A 513 12.09 0.26 22.46
C PHE A 513 13.47 0.79 22.86
N LYS A 514 14.39 0.95 21.91
CA LYS A 514 15.76 1.45 22.18
C LYS A 514 15.87 2.98 22.28
N GLY A 515 14.76 3.70 22.33
CA GLY A 515 14.70 5.17 22.25
C GLY A 515 14.71 5.93 23.58
N MET A 516 14.81 5.27 24.74
CA MET A 516 14.96 5.97 26.02
C MET A 516 16.44 6.06 26.43
N THR A 517 17.14 7.09 25.97
CA THR A 517 18.32 7.60 26.69
C THR A 517 17.84 8.19 28.02
N ARG A 518 18.28 7.61 29.15
CA ARG A 518 17.93 8.09 30.50
C ARG A 518 18.54 9.46 30.77
N PRO A 519 17.78 10.51 31.13
CA PRO A 519 18.31 11.68 31.78
C PRO A 519 18.06 11.58 33.28
N SER A 520 18.93 10.90 34.03
CA SER A 520 19.16 11.12 35.48
C SER A 520 20.01 10.01 36.12
N PHE A 521 21.33 10.15 36.04
CA PHE A 521 22.26 9.78 37.12
C PHE A 521 23.38 10.82 37.09
N VAL A 522 23.02 12.06 37.46
CA VAL A 522 23.97 13.12 37.74
C VAL A 522 23.49 13.77 39.04
N TYR A 523 24.32 13.61 40.08
CA TYR A 523 24.22 14.07 41.47
C TYR A 523 23.26 13.37 42.44
N SER A 524 23.83 12.52 43.30
CA SER A 524 24.01 12.87 44.73
C SER A 524 24.78 11.76 45.46
N SER A 525 26.10 11.89 45.52
CA SER A 525 26.92 11.28 46.58
C SER A 525 27.60 12.40 47.33
N LEU A 526 26.99 12.80 48.45
CA LEU A 526 27.60 13.54 49.54
C LEU A 526 26.86 13.14 50.83
N CYS A 527 27.66 12.64 51.78
CA CYS A 527 27.36 12.05 53.09
C CYS A 527 26.83 10.62 53.10
#